data_AF-A0A949NBT0-F1
#
_entry.id   AF-A0A949NBT0-F1
#
_cell.length_a   1.000
_cell.length_b   1.000
_cell.length_c   1.000
_cell.angle_alpha   90.00
_cell.angle_beta   90.00
_cell.angle_gamma   90.00
#
_symmetry.space_group_name_H-M   'P 1'
#
loop_
_entity.id
_entity.type
_entity.pdbx_description
1 polymer ?
#
loop_
_entity_poly.entity_id
_entity_poly.type
_entity_poly.pdbx_seq_one_letter_code
_entity_poly.pdbx_strand_id
1 'polypeptide(L)'
;MKIRSKTLGVIIAVVIFGGIVGASALGLWSTAAVRNPEGRRLNESVGGTVGEDAGTGAYAPAGIRGNHQFSDISDMFGIPLETLSRAFALPANVDAATFRNQDFDTIYPEFGGEQEIGNGSMKWFVALYTGLPFELEDDEEDTYLLRPAVDILKSHADLTGEQIDYLDAYVIEIDVESEPVESNPPEDEPQAGVESDSDAEEVERKQDALVMVGKTSFADLLDWGVPAEQIRTIIGGEIPNRLMSVYDYCAQNGLSFGGIKTELQVEVDKVTP
;
A
#
# COMPACT_ATOMS: atom_id res chain seq x y z
N MET A 1 -14.50 -48.40 44.04
CA MET A 1 -13.41 -48.00 44.96
C MET A 1 -13.65 -46.55 45.36
N LYS A 2 -13.86 -46.23 46.65
CA LYS A 2 -14.13 -44.84 47.09
C LYS A 2 -12.79 -44.10 47.20
N ILE A 3 -12.52 -43.19 46.27
CA ILE A 3 -11.31 -42.37 46.29
C ILE A 3 -11.44 -41.36 47.43
N ARG A 4 -10.42 -41.27 48.30
CA ARG A 4 -10.41 -40.30 49.40
C ARG A 4 -10.15 -38.91 48.83
N SER A 5 -10.84 -37.88 49.34
CA SER A 5 -10.77 -36.50 48.84
C SER A 5 -9.34 -35.95 48.67
N LYS A 6 -8.42 -36.31 49.58
CA LYS A 6 -7.00 -35.94 49.48
C LYS A 6 -6.29 -36.56 48.27
N THR A 7 -6.63 -37.78 47.90
CA THR A 7 -6.09 -38.48 46.73
C THR A 7 -6.65 -37.90 45.43
N LEU A 8 -7.92 -37.48 45.45
CA LEU A 8 -8.56 -36.83 44.30
C LEU A 8 -7.91 -35.47 43.98
N GLY A 9 -7.61 -34.66 45.00
CA GLY A 9 -6.92 -33.38 44.81
C GLY A 9 -5.53 -33.53 44.19
N VAL A 10 -4.76 -34.53 44.62
CA VAL A 10 -3.43 -34.81 44.05
C VAL A 10 -3.53 -35.28 42.60
N ILE A 11 -4.52 -36.13 42.27
CA ILE A 11 -4.74 -36.59 40.89
C ILE A 11 -5.08 -35.42 39.97
N ILE A 12 -5.96 -34.51 40.41
CA ILE A 12 -6.34 -33.33 39.62
C ILE A 12 -5.12 -32.44 39.35
N ALA A 13 -4.29 -32.18 40.37
CA ALA A 13 -3.06 -31.41 40.20
C ALA A 13 -2.10 -32.09 39.20
N VAL A 14 -1.91 -33.40 39.29
CA VAL A 14 -1.05 -34.15 38.37
C VAL A 14 -1.61 -34.16 36.94
N VAL A 15 -2.93 -34.18 36.76
CA VAL A 15 -3.53 -34.12 35.42
C VAL A 15 -3.37 -32.73 34.79
N ILE A 16 -3.59 -31.65 35.56
CA ILE A 16 -3.45 -30.27 35.07
C ILE A 16 -1.98 -29.96 34.74
N PHE A 17 -1.07 -30.16 35.70
CA PHE A 17 0.34 -29.83 35.51
C PHE A 17 1.07 -30.87 34.66
N GLY A 18 0.72 -32.15 34.78
CA GLY A 18 1.31 -33.23 33.98
C GLY A 18 0.82 -33.23 32.52
N GLY A 19 -0.41 -32.78 32.26
CA GLY A 19 -0.91 -32.61 30.89
C GLY A 19 -0.10 -31.57 30.10
N ILE A 20 0.24 -30.44 30.73
CA ILE A 20 1.05 -29.37 30.12
C ILE A 20 2.47 -29.86 29.81
N VAL A 21 3.11 -30.54 30.78
CA VAL A 21 4.47 -31.08 30.59
C VAL A 21 4.48 -32.19 29.54
N GLY A 22 3.47 -33.06 29.53
CA GLY A 22 3.34 -34.14 28.54
C GLY A 22 3.10 -33.63 27.12
N ALA A 23 2.23 -32.63 26.95
CA ALA A 23 1.98 -32.00 25.65
C ALA A 23 3.22 -31.27 25.11
N SER A 24 3.99 -30.63 26.00
CA SER A 24 5.25 -29.96 25.64
C SER A 24 6.32 -30.96 25.16
N ALA A 25 6.44 -32.13 25.80
CA ALA A 25 7.42 -33.16 25.42
C ALA A 25 7.07 -33.88 24.11
N LEU A 26 5.79 -33.97 23.76
CA LEU A 26 5.33 -34.59 22.51
C LEU A 26 5.34 -33.63 21.31
N GLY A 27 5.75 -32.37 21.51
CA GLY A 27 5.76 -31.35 20.44
C GLY A 27 4.36 -30.98 19.94
N LEU A 28 3.30 -31.42 20.62
CA LEU A 28 1.90 -31.07 20.32
C LEU A 28 1.56 -29.62 20.72
N TRP A 29 2.49 -28.96 21.40
CA TRP A 29 2.42 -27.53 21.69
C TRP A 29 3.74 -26.90 21.23
N SER A 30 3.72 -26.29 20.04
CA SER A 30 4.82 -25.49 19.51
C SER A 30 4.38 -24.04 19.49
N THR A 31 4.85 -23.25 20.44
CA THR A 31 4.83 -21.79 20.28
C THR A 31 6.09 -21.43 19.51
N ALA A 32 6.05 -21.59 18.19
CA ALA A 32 7.04 -20.98 17.33
C ALA A 32 6.90 -19.47 17.51
N ALA A 33 7.75 -18.88 18.36
CA ALA A 33 7.93 -17.44 18.35
C ALA A 33 8.51 -17.09 16.98
N VAL A 34 7.68 -16.54 16.11
CA VAL A 34 8.11 -15.96 14.84
C VAL A 34 9.18 -14.93 15.18
N ARG A 35 10.44 -15.24 14.91
CA ARG A 35 11.54 -14.30 15.11
C ARG A 35 11.68 -13.55 13.81
N ASN A 36 11.47 -12.24 13.85
CA ASN A 36 11.97 -11.37 12.79
C ASN A 36 13.51 -11.53 12.69
N PRO A 37 14.12 -11.48 11.50
CA PRO A 37 15.55 -11.72 11.30
C PRO A 37 16.46 -10.70 12.00
N GLU A 38 15.93 -9.54 12.41
CA GLU A 38 16.67 -8.56 13.24
C GLU A 38 16.76 -8.93 14.73
N GLY A 39 16.23 -10.07 15.17
CA GLY A 39 16.31 -10.49 16.58
C GLY A 39 15.54 -9.59 17.56
N ARG A 40 14.70 -8.67 17.05
CA ARG A 40 13.77 -7.88 17.86
C ARG A 40 12.71 -8.85 18.40
N ARG A 41 12.71 -9.06 19.72
CA ARG A 41 11.67 -9.84 20.39
C ARG A 41 10.33 -9.17 20.09
N LEU A 42 9.46 -9.85 19.34
CA LEU A 42 8.06 -9.48 19.20
C LEU A 42 7.48 -9.27 20.59
N ASN A 43 6.77 -8.15 20.74
CA ASN A 43 6.14 -7.73 21.97
C ASN A 43 5.33 -8.91 22.54
N GLU A 44 5.69 -9.35 23.73
CA GLU A 44 5.04 -10.42 24.50
C GLU A 44 3.69 -9.93 25.03
N SER A 45 2.78 -9.55 24.12
CA SER A 45 1.40 -9.17 24.46
C SER A 45 0.40 -9.39 23.32
N VAL A 46 0.75 -10.15 22.27
CA VAL A 46 -0.22 -10.53 21.21
C VAL A 46 -1.06 -11.69 21.75
N GLY A 47 -2.00 -11.35 22.62
CA GLY A 47 -2.87 -12.29 23.31
C GLY A 47 -3.45 -11.69 24.60
N GLY A 48 -3.92 -10.45 24.54
CA GLY A 48 -4.52 -9.78 25.69
C GLY A 48 -5.53 -8.75 25.23
N THR A 49 -6.78 -8.99 25.61
CA THR A 49 -7.98 -8.15 25.45
C THR A 49 -7.73 -6.65 25.25
N VAL A 50 -8.45 -6.07 24.29
CA VAL A 50 -8.69 -4.63 24.11
C VAL A 50 -8.82 -3.96 25.48
N GLY A 51 -7.81 -3.18 25.83
CA GLY A 51 -7.76 -2.40 27.06
C GLY A 51 -7.29 -1.01 26.70
N GLU A 52 -8.16 -0.04 26.95
CA GLU A 52 -7.89 1.39 26.95
C GLU A 52 -6.56 1.72 27.66
N ASP A 53 -5.48 1.92 26.91
CA ASP A 53 -4.40 2.82 27.32
C ASP A 53 -3.56 3.24 26.10
N ALA A 54 -3.84 4.45 25.64
CA ALA A 54 -3.04 5.16 24.65
C ALA A 54 -1.70 5.56 25.29
N GLY A 55 -0.68 4.71 25.14
CA GLY A 55 0.67 5.05 25.62
C GLY A 55 1.79 4.08 25.28
N THR A 56 1.52 2.79 25.06
CA THR A 56 2.52 1.79 24.58
C THR A 56 1.85 0.59 23.87
N GLY A 57 0.61 0.79 23.39
CA GLY A 57 -0.22 -0.25 22.80
C GLY A 57 0.35 -0.79 21.49
N ALA A 58 0.48 -2.11 21.39
CA ALA A 58 0.93 -2.77 20.16
C ALA A 58 0.01 -2.40 18.99
N TYR A 59 0.55 -1.75 17.97
CA TYR A 59 -0.16 -1.48 16.73
C TYR A 59 -0.47 -2.78 16.01
N ALA A 60 -1.70 -2.96 15.57
CA ALA A 60 -2.11 -4.09 14.73
C ALA A 60 -2.18 -3.65 13.26
N PRO A 61 -1.79 -4.50 12.29
CA PRO A 61 -1.88 -4.16 10.87
C PRO A 61 -3.30 -3.74 10.47
N ALA A 62 -4.35 -4.41 11.00
CA ALA A 62 -5.75 -4.04 10.78
C ALA A 62 -6.11 -2.61 11.23
N GLY A 63 -5.29 -1.96 12.05
CA GLY A 63 -5.43 -0.56 12.47
C GLY A 63 -4.95 0.46 11.44
N ILE A 64 -4.26 0.04 10.37
CA ILE A 64 -3.81 0.93 9.31
C ILE A 64 -5.02 1.48 8.53
N ARG A 65 -4.98 2.78 8.21
CA ARG A 65 -6.04 3.52 7.54
C ARG A 65 -5.48 4.21 6.29
N GLY A 66 -6.37 4.47 5.33
CA GLY A 66 -5.99 5.12 4.06
C GLY A 66 -5.27 6.46 4.24
N ASN A 67 -5.57 7.21 5.29
CA ASN A 67 -4.97 8.52 5.56
C ASN A 67 -3.58 8.46 6.25
N HIS A 68 -3.10 7.28 6.66
CA HIS A 68 -1.76 7.15 7.24
C HIS A 68 -0.69 7.36 6.18
N GLN A 69 0.38 8.05 6.57
CA GLN A 69 1.57 8.20 5.74
C GLN A 69 2.51 7.00 5.94
N PHE A 70 3.39 6.75 4.97
CA PHE A 70 4.40 5.69 5.17
C PHE A 70 5.36 6.03 6.32
N SER A 71 5.61 7.30 6.63
CA SER A 71 6.38 7.69 7.82
C SER A 71 5.70 7.22 9.11
N ASP A 72 4.39 7.44 9.25
CA ASP A 72 3.61 6.95 10.40
C ASP A 72 3.70 5.42 10.52
N ILE A 73 3.53 4.71 9.39
CA ILE A 73 3.58 3.24 9.36
C ILE A 73 4.99 2.72 9.68
N SER A 74 6.01 3.37 9.13
CA SER A 74 7.42 3.09 9.44
C SER A 74 7.68 3.18 10.94
N ASP A 75 7.20 4.25 11.59
CA ASP A 75 7.39 4.47 13.02
C ASP A 75 6.57 3.48 13.87
N MET A 76 5.32 3.21 13.49
CA MET A 76 4.42 2.29 14.22
C MET A 76 4.92 0.84 14.21
N PHE A 77 5.45 0.37 13.09
CA PHE A 77 5.79 -1.05 12.88
C PHE A 77 7.30 -1.30 12.78
N GLY A 78 8.11 -0.25 12.75
CA GLY A 78 9.56 -0.33 12.65
C GLY A 78 10.06 -0.89 11.32
N ILE A 79 9.36 -0.57 10.22
CA ILE A 79 9.71 -0.95 8.85
C ILE A 79 10.42 0.24 8.19
N PRO A 80 11.63 0.09 7.65
CA PRO A 80 12.32 1.21 7.01
C PRO A 80 11.50 1.83 5.89
N LEU A 81 11.47 3.16 5.82
CA LEU A 81 10.75 3.91 4.78
C LEU A 81 11.21 3.51 3.37
N GLU A 82 12.50 3.23 3.19
CA GLU A 82 13.08 2.73 1.95
C GLU A 82 12.51 1.35 1.57
N THR A 83 12.27 0.48 2.56
CA THR A 83 11.64 -0.83 2.33
C THR A 83 10.20 -0.66 1.87
N LEU A 84 9.43 0.24 2.48
CA LEU A 84 8.04 0.54 2.05
C LEU A 84 8.01 1.14 0.64
N SER A 85 8.88 2.12 0.37
CA SER A 85 9.01 2.74 -0.95
C SER A 85 9.35 1.73 -2.04
N ARG A 86 10.30 0.81 -1.77
CA ARG A 86 10.66 -0.26 -2.70
C ARG A 86 9.55 -1.29 -2.87
N ALA A 87 8.95 -1.75 -1.77
CA ALA A 87 7.88 -2.75 -1.78
C ALA A 87 6.71 -2.31 -2.67
N PHE A 88 6.35 -1.03 -2.56
CA PHE A 88 5.26 -0.45 -3.33
C PHE A 88 5.72 0.31 -4.59
N ALA A 89 6.99 0.14 -5.00
CA ALA A 89 7.63 0.77 -6.16
C ALA A 89 7.22 2.24 -6.38
N LEU A 90 7.29 3.05 -5.32
CA LEU A 90 6.95 4.46 -5.43
C LEU A 90 7.84 5.15 -6.49
N PRO A 91 7.27 5.97 -7.39
CA PRO A 91 8.05 6.74 -8.36
C PRO A 91 9.11 7.63 -7.70
N ALA A 92 10.25 7.83 -8.35
CA ALA A 92 11.38 8.57 -7.78
C ALA A 92 11.06 10.04 -7.42
N ASN A 93 10.02 10.61 -8.02
CA ASN A 93 9.54 11.97 -7.75
C ASN A 93 8.50 12.05 -6.61
N VAL A 94 8.14 10.92 -6.00
CA VAL A 94 7.21 10.84 -4.87
C VAL A 94 8.00 10.72 -3.58
N ASP A 95 7.75 11.65 -2.65
CA ASP A 95 8.30 11.56 -1.30
C ASP A 95 7.56 10.49 -0.49
N ALA A 96 8.24 9.37 -0.26
CA ALA A 96 7.71 8.27 0.54
C ALA A 96 7.26 8.72 1.93
N ALA A 97 7.95 9.68 2.58
CA ALA A 97 7.62 10.08 3.94
C ALA A 97 6.22 10.68 4.07
N THR A 98 5.73 11.31 3.00
CA THR A 98 4.43 12.02 2.99
C THR A 98 3.34 11.29 2.21
N PHE A 99 3.72 10.26 1.43
CA PHE A 99 2.80 9.43 0.66
C PHE A 99 1.80 8.71 1.57
N ARG A 100 0.50 8.79 1.24
CA ARG A 100 -0.57 8.14 2.00
C ARG A 100 -1.08 6.90 1.31
N ASN A 101 -1.53 5.92 2.09
CA ASN A 101 -2.07 4.67 1.55
C ASN A 101 -3.25 4.88 0.59
N GLN A 102 -4.09 5.88 0.82
CA GLN A 102 -5.22 6.20 -0.06
C GLN A 102 -4.79 6.76 -1.43
N ASP A 103 -3.52 7.17 -1.56
CA ASP A 103 -3.01 7.80 -2.78
C ASP A 103 -2.49 6.74 -3.77
N PHE A 104 -2.56 5.44 -3.46
CA PHE A 104 -2.17 4.37 -4.39
C PHE A 104 -2.91 4.43 -5.72
N ASP A 105 -4.21 4.77 -5.70
CA ASP A 105 -5.03 4.98 -6.92
C ASP A 105 -4.46 6.05 -7.85
N THR A 106 -3.61 6.95 -7.33
CA THR A 106 -2.95 7.99 -8.12
C THR A 106 -1.78 7.45 -8.92
N ILE A 107 -1.03 6.50 -8.36
CA ILE A 107 0.18 5.95 -8.98
C ILE A 107 -0.05 4.61 -9.67
N TYR A 108 -1.14 3.92 -9.35
CA TYR A 108 -1.56 2.65 -9.93
C TYR A 108 -3.02 2.68 -10.42
N PRO A 109 -3.45 3.66 -11.23
CA PRO A 109 -4.83 3.75 -11.70
C PRO A 109 -5.26 2.54 -12.54
N GLU A 110 -4.32 1.84 -13.18
CA GLU A 110 -4.55 0.65 -13.99
C GLU A 110 -4.95 -0.59 -13.18
N PHE A 111 -4.64 -0.62 -11.89
CA PHE A 111 -4.94 -1.74 -11.00
C PHE A 111 -6.24 -1.54 -10.22
N GLY A 112 -7.04 -0.51 -10.50
CA GLY A 112 -8.32 -0.31 -9.81
C GLY A 112 -9.31 -1.47 -9.97
N GLY A 113 -10.14 -1.70 -8.95
CA GLY A 113 -11.17 -2.75 -8.95
C GLY A 113 -10.65 -4.08 -8.42
N GLU A 114 -10.75 -5.15 -9.21
CA GLU A 114 -10.43 -6.53 -8.76
C GLU A 114 -8.95 -6.76 -8.42
N GLN A 115 -8.03 -5.90 -8.86
CA GLN A 115 -6.58 -6.04 -8.63
C GLN A 115 -5.99 -4.88 -7.82
N GLU A 116 -6.82 -4.21 -7.01
CA GLU A 116 -6.45 -2.97 -6.33
C GLU A 116 -5.17 -3.10 -5.49
N ILE A 117 -4.23 -2.18 -5.73
CA ILE A 117 -3.14 -1.91 -4.81
C ILE A 117 -3.60 -0.77 -3.91
N GLY A 118 -3.87 -1.09 -2.65
CA GLY A 118 -4.55 -0.15 -1.76
C GLY A 118 -4.18 -0.32 -0.29
N ASN A 119 -5.10 0.12 0.57
CA ASN A 119 -4.93 0.00 2.02
C ASN A 119 -4.87 -1.47 2.48
N GLY A 120 -5.62 -2.37 1.82
CA GLY A 120 -5.57 -3.82 2.07
C GLY A 120 -4.17 -4.40 1.81
N SER A 121 -3.59 -4.07 0.66
CA SER A 121 -2.21 -4.43 0.27
C SER A 121 -1.19 -3.97 1.32
N MET A 122 -1.30 -2.73 1.82
CA MET A 122 -0.42 -2.23 2.88
C MET A 122 -0.58 -3.01 4.20
N LYS A 123 -1.83 -3.23 4.65
CA LYS A 123 -2.09 -4.01 5.87
C LYS A 123 -1.48 -5.40 5.79
N TRP A 124 -1.65 -6.06 4.65
CA TRP A 124 -1.10 -7.40 4.46
C TRP A 124 0.43 -7.38 4.43
N PHE A 125 1.04 -6.50 3.63
CA PHE A 125 2.49 -6.39 3.59
C PHE A 125 3.09 -6.20 4.99
N VAL A 126 2.55 -5.26 5.78
CA VAL A 126 3.01 -5.00 7.15
C VAL A 126 2.86 -6.24 8.03
N ALA A 127 1.73 -6.95 7.94
CA ALA A 127 1.48 -8.16 8.72
C ALA A 127 2.53 -9.24 8.44
N LEU A 128 2.77 -9.57 7.17
CA LEU A 128 3.76 -10.58 6.79
C LEU A 128 5.18 -10.14 7.11
N TYR A 129 5.52 -8.88 6.84
CA TYR A 129 6.86 -8.36 7.09
C TYR A 129 7.23 -8.38 8.58
N THR A 130 6.25 -8.16 9.45
CA THR A 130 6.44 -8.12 10.91
C THR A 130 6.16 -9.45 11.60
N GLY A 131 5.53 -10.40 10.91
CA GLY A 131 5.02 -11.64 11.51
C GLY A 131 3.85 -11.42 12.47
N LEU A 132 3.14 -10.30 12.34
CA LEU A 132 1.94 -10.00 13.15
C LEU A 132 0.71 -10.69 12.55
N PRO A 133 -0.25 -11.11 13.39
CA PRO A 133 -1.46 -11.74 12.89
C PRO A 133 -2.29 -10.74 12.09
N PHE A 134 -2.80 -11.21 10.95
CA PHE A 134 -3.73 -10.50 10.10
C PHE A 134 -4.58 -11.51 9.35
N GLU A 135 -5.89 -11.28 9.38
CA GLU A 135 -6.86 -12.00 8.58
C GLU A 135 -7.34 -11.03 7.50
N LEU A 136 -7.52 -11.53 6.27
CA LEU A 136 -8.10 -10.72 5.21
C LEU A 136 -9.52 -10.32 5.61
N GLU A 137 -9.87 -9.08 5.30
CA GLU A 137 -11.13 -8.50 5.78
C GLU A 137 -12.34 -9.17 5.09
N ASP A 138 -12.16 -9.68 3.86
CA ASP A 138 -13.19 -10.32 3.06
C ASP A 138 -12.62 -11.54 2.30
N ASP A 139 -13.17 -12.74 2.55
CA ASP A 139 -12.77 -13.99 1.86
C ASP A 139 -13.19 -14.01 0.36
N GLU A 140 -13.95 -13.01 -0.08
CA GLU A 140 -14.44 -12.86 -1.45
C GLU A 140 -13.61 -11.85 -2.28
N GLU A 141 -12.72 -11.08 -1.63
CA GLU A 141 -11.88 -10.08 -2.27
C GLU A 141 -10.40 -10.45 -2.12
N ASP A 142 -9.78 -10.76 -3.26
CA ASP A 142 -8.35 -11.07 -3.31
C ASP A 142 -7.52 -9.80 -3.10
N THR A 143 -6.49 -9.89 -2.25
CA THR A 143 -5.60 -8.76 -2.00
C THR A 143 -4.28 -8.97 -2.72
N TYR A 144 -3.94 -8.02 -3.59
CA TYR A 144 -2.78 -8.09 -4.44
C TYR A 144 -1.58 -7.34 -3.85
N LEU A 145 -0.38 -7.84 -4.17
CA LEU A 145 0.89 -7.17 -3.87
C LEU A 145 1.73 -7.02 -5.15
N LEU A 146 2.52 -5.96 -5.21
CA LEU A 146 3.48 -5.79 -6.30
C LEU A 146 4.65 -6.77 -6.14
N ARG A 147 5.24 -7.19 -7.26
CA ARG A 147 6.41 -8.10 -7.28
C ARG A 147 7.53 -7.67 -6.30
N PRO A 148 7.94 -6.39 -6.22
CA PRO A 148 8.97 -5.98 -5.26
C PRO A 148 8.59 -6.24 -3.79
N ALA A 149 7.32 -6.07 -3.41
CA ALA A 149 6.84 -6.40 -2.07
C ALA A 149 6.95 -7.91 -1.80
N VAL A 150 6.53 -8.75 -2.76
CA VAL A 150 6.62 -10.21 -2.65
C VAL A 150 8.07 -10.66 -2.49
N ASP A 151 8.99 -10.11 -3.28
CA ASP A 151 10.42 -10.46 -3.21
C ASP A 151 11.03 -10.07 -1.86
N ILE A 152 10.69 -8.88 -1.34
CA ILE A 152 11.08 -8.45 0.00
C ILE A 152 10.56 -9.45 1.04
N LEU A 153 9.27 -9.78 1.01
CA LEU A 153 8.65 -10.71 1.96
C LEU A 153 9.30 -12.10 1.91
N LYS A 154 9.53 -12.66 0.72
CA LYS A 154 10.18 -13.97 0.56
C LYS A 154 11.63 -13.99 1.04
N SER A 155 12.33 -12.85 0.98
CA SER A 155 13.71 -12.74 1.45
C SER A 155 13.84 -12.46 2.95
N HIS A 156 12.83 -11.81 3.55
CA HIS A 156 12.90 -11.28 4.91
C HIS A 156 12.03 -12.05 5.92
N ALA A 157 10.80 -12.43 5.53
CA ALA A 157 9.82 -13.00 6.43
C ALA A 157 9.88 -14.54 6.48
N ASP A 158 9.47 -15.11 7.61
CA ASP A 158 9.29 -16.56 7.79
C ASP A 158 7.87 -16.95 7.32
N LEU A 159 7.71 -17.11 6.01
CA LEU A 159 6.43 -17.38 5.36
C LEU A 159 6.09 -18.87 5.37
N THR A 160 4.82 -19.19 5.59
CA THR A 160 4.31 -20.56 5.41
C THR A 160 4.21 -20.91 3.92
N GLY A 161 4.16 -22.21 3.60
CA GLY A 161 3.95 -22.65 2.21
C GLY A 161 2.67 -22.08 1.60
N GLU A 162 1.57 -22.05 2.36
CA GLU A 162 0.30 -21.48 1.92
C GLU A 162 0.39 -19.97 1.65
N GLN A 163 1.14 -19.23 2.47
CA GLN A 163 1.37 -17.79 2.24
C GLN A 163 2.20 -17.56 0.98
N ILE A 164 3.22 -18.39 0.74
CA ILE A 164 4.03 -18.31 -0.49
C ILE A 164 3.16 -18.59 -1.72
N ASP A 165 2.35 -19.64 -1.68
CA ASP A 165 1.45 -20.01 -2.77
C ASP A 165 0.43 -18.90 -3.06
N TYR A 166 -0.13 -18.26 -2.01
CA TYR A 166 -1.02 -17.10 -2.18
C TYR A 166 -0.28 -15.92 -2.83
N LEU A 167 0.90 -15.55 -2.31
CA LEU A 167 1.68 -14.44 -2.87
C LEU A 167 2.04 -14.67 -4.34
N ASP A 168 2.31 -15.92 -4.75
CA ASP A 168 2.61 -16.24 -6.14
C ASP A 168 1.38 -16.19 -7.05
N ALA A 169 0.18 -16.44 -6.51
CA ALA A 169 -1.07 -16.33 -7.25
C ALA A 169 -1.55 -14.88 -7.42
N TYR A 170 -1.30 -14.02 -6.42
CA TYR A 170 -1.85 -12.65 -6.32
C TYR A 170 -0.77 -11.57 -6.36
N VAL A 171 0.23 -11.78 -7.21
CA VAL A 171 1.31 -10.83 -7.48
C VAL A 171 1.07 -10.08 -8.77
N ILE A 172 1.26 -8.77 -8.74
CA ILE A 172 1.24 -7.91 -9.91
C ILE A 172 2.67 -7.61 -10.34
N GLU A 173 2.96 -7.88 -11.61
CA GLU A 173 4.21 -7.48 -12.25
C GLU A 173 4.05 -6.07 -12.82
N ILE A 174 4.90 -5.17 -12.37
CA ILE A 174 5.01 -3.82 -12.92
C ILE A 174 6.36 -3.70 -13.62
N ASP A 175 6.35 -3.16 -14.83
CA ASP A 175 7.56 -2.83 -15.57
C ASP A 175 8.07 -1.50 -15.01
N VAL A 176 8.82 -1.58 -13.91
CA VAL A 176 9.50 -0.40 -13.37
C VAL A 176 10.63 -0.09 -14.34
N GLU A 177 10.41 0.87 -15.24
CA GLU A 177 11.48 1.51 -16.02
C GLU A 177 12.48 2.09 -15.01
N SER A 178 13.42 1.23 -14.65
CA SER A 178 14.50 1.51 -13.74
C SER A 178 15.55 2.22 -14.57
N GLU A 179 15.35 3.52 -14.79
CA GLU A 179 16.46 4.39 -15.13
C GLU A 179 17.52 4.19 -14.02
N PRO A 180 18.71 3.65 -14.34
CA PRO A 180 19.73 3.43 -13.34
C PRO A 180 20.16 4.80 -12.84
N VAL A 181 19.88 5.11 -11.58
CA VAL A 181 20.54 6.19 -10.87
C VAL A 181 22.01 5.80 -10.72
N GLU A 182 22.77 6.11 -11.77
CA GLU A 182 24.22 6.03 -11.77
C GLU A 182 24.71 6.90 -10.62
N SER A 183 25.31 6.22 -9.64
CA SER A 183 25.78 6.82 -8.40
C SER A 183 27.00 7.69 -8.70
N ASN A 184 26.77 8.93 -9.13
CA ASN A 184 27.85 9.92 -9.14
C ASN A 184 28.10 10.42 -7.71
N PRO A 185 29.33 10.35 -7.19
CA PRO A 185 29.66 10.93 -5.88
C PRO A 185 29.51 12.46 -5.93
N PRO A 186 29.25 13.11 -4.78
CA PRO A 186 29.10 14.56 -4.73
C PRO A 186 30.48 15.21 -4.81
N GLU A 187 30.72 16.01 -5.85
CA GLU A 187 31.82 16.98 -5.87
C GLU A 187 31.27 18.40 -5.81
N ASP A 188 31.92 19.16 -4.92
CA ASP A 188 31.68 20.52 -4.44
C ASP A 188 31.09 21.54 -5.44
N GLU A 189 30.15 22.31 -4.91
CA GLU A 189 29.68 23.61 -5.40
C GLU A 189 30.83 24.66 -5.51
N PRO A 190 30.74 25.72 -6.35
CA PRO A 190 29.80 26.81 -6.06
C PRO A 190 29.14 27.55 -7.23
N GLN A 191 27.93 28.02 -6.92
CA GLN A 191 27.07 29.07 -7.51
C GLN A 191 27.64 30.05 -8.55
N ALA A 192 26.88 30.27 -9.63
CA ALA A 192 26.56 31.60 -10.20
C ALA A 192 25.38 31.49 -11.18
N GLY A 193 24.30 32.24 -10.95
CA GLY A 193 23.12 32.26 -11.84
C GLY A 193 23.24 33.24 -13.00
N VAL A 194 22.44 33.05 -14.05
CA VAL A 194 21.81 34.08 -14.91
C VAL A 194 20.56 33.46 -15.59
N GLU A 195 19.50 34.25 -15.67
CA GLU A 195 18.20 34.02 -16.32
C GLU A 195 18.27 34.09 -17.87
N SER A 196 17.24 33.55 -18.54
CA SER A 196 16.80 33.78 -19.95
C SER A 196 17.82 33.46 -21.06
N ASP A 197 17.50 32.80 -22.17
CA ASP A 197 16.37 32.95 -23.09
C ASP A 197 16.39 31.77 -24.09
N SER A 198 15.24 31.55 -24.72
CA SER A 198 14.93 30.68 -25.86
C SER A 198 16.06 30.39 -26.86
N ASP A 199 16.19 29.13 -27.27
CA ASP A 199 16.10 28.77 -28.69
C ASP A 199 15.66 27.31 -28.86
N ALA A 200 14.95 27.08 -29.94
CA ALA A 200 14.24 25.88 -30.27
C ALA A 200 15.18 24.79 -30.79
N GLU A 201 15.05 23.58 -30.25
CA GLU A 201 15.32 22.36 -31.00
C GLU A 201 14.01 21.59 -31.16
N GLU A 202 13.51 21.68 -32.39
CA GLU A 202 12.50 20.85 -33.00
C GLU A 202 12.96 19.38 -32.94
N VAL A 203 12.32 18.59 -32.08
CA VAL A 203 12.38 17.14 -32.13
C VAL A 203 11.02 16.63 -32.57
N GLU A 204 11.03 15.86 -33.64
CA GLU A 204 9.89 15.33 -34.37
C GLU A 204 8.77 14.79 -33.44
N ARG A 205 7.59 15.39 -33.55
CA ARG A 205 6.34 14.87 -33.01
C ARG A 205 6.02 13.51 -33.65
N LYS A 206 6.32 12.43 -32.94
CA LYS A 206 5.44 11.26 -32.95
C LYS A 206 4.24 11.58 -32.08
N GLN A 207 3.06 11.18 -32.55
CA GLN A 207 1.77 11.46 -31.94
C GLN A 207 1.69 10.72 -30.60
N ASP A 208 2.00 11.41 -29.51
CA ASP A 208 1.68 10.96 -28.16
C ASP A 208 0.18 11.18 -27.95
N ALA A 209 -0.54 10.11 -27.63
CA ALA A 209 -1.94 10.17 -27.23
C ALA A 209 -2.06 11.16 -26.05
N LEU A 210 -2.92 12.16 -26.18
CA LEU A 210 -3.21 13.10 -25.10
C LEU A 210 -3.97 12.35 -23.99
N VAL A 211 -3.23 11.89 -22.97
CA VAL A 211 -3.79 11.18 -21.82
C VAL A 211 -4.21 12.18 -20.75
N MET A 212 -5.45 12.09 -20.30
CA MET A 212 -5.91 12.78 -19.10
C MET A 212 -5.14 12.28 -17.87
N VAL A 213 -4.56 13.22 -17.13
CA VAL A 213 -3.93 12.97 -15.83
C VAL A 213 -4.64 13.78 -14.74
N GLY A 214 -4.40 13.50 -13.46
CA GLY A 214 -5.07 14.19 -12.35
C GLY A 214 -4.90 15.72 -12.33
N LYS A 215 -3.89 16.26 -13.05
CA LYS A 215 -3.66 17.70 -13.20
C LYS A 215 -4.38 18.34 -14.38
N THR A 216 -5.04 17.56 -15.25
CA THR A 216 -5.75 18.10 -16.41
C THR A 216 -6.88 19.02 -15.97
N SER A 217 -6.85 20.24 -16.48
CA SER A 217 -7.85 21.28 -16.19
C SER A 217 -8.99 21.28 -17.21
N PHE A 218 -10.09 21.94 -16.86
CA PHE A 218 -11.18 22.16 -17.83
C PHE A 218 -10.74 23.04 -19.01
N ALA A 219 -9.72 23.89 -18.84
CA ALA A 219 -9.11 24.64 -19.92
C ALA A 219 -8.41 23.69 -20.90
N ASP A 220 -7.60 22.75 -20.40
CA ASP A 220 -6.88 21.78 -21.22
C ASP A 220 -7.84 20.96 -22.08
N LEU A 221 -8.95 20.49 -21.52
CA LEU A 221 -9.95 19.72 -22.28
C LEU A 221 -10.60 20.51 -23.41
N LEU A 222 -10.91 21.78 -23.15
CA LEU A 222 -11.48 22.66 -24.16
C LEU A 222 -10.44 22.97 -25.25
N ASP A 223 -9.17 23.11 -24.86
CA ASP A 223 -8.07 23.34 -25.78
C ASP A 223 -7.72 22.10 -26.60
N TRP A 224 -7.94 20.90 -26.05
CA TRP A 224 -7.87 19.61 -26.78
C TRP A 224 -9.07 19.41 -27.72
N GLY A 225 -10.08 20.28 -27.67
CA GLY A 225 -11.22 20.27 -28.59
C GLY A 225 -12.44 19.53 -28.07
N VAL A 226 -12.46 19.09 -26.81
CA VAL A 226 -13.64 18.46 -26.21
C VAL A 226 -14.77 19.49 -26.08
N PRO A 227 -15.99 19.21 -26.58
CA PRO A 227 -17.09 20.16 -26.51
C PRO A 227 -17.54 20.43 -25.07
N ALA A 228 -17.74 21.70 -24.72
CA ALA A 228 -18.19 22.10 -23.38
C ALA A 228 -19.50 21.41 -22.94
N GLU A 229 -20.41 21.12 -23.87
CA GLU A 229 -21.67 20.43 -23.56
C GLU A 229 -21.45 18.96 -23.15
N GLN A 230 -20.44 18.29 -23.72
CA GLN A 230 -20.09 16.91 -23.36
C GLN A 230 -19.45 16.88 -21.98
N ILE A 231 -18.55 17.83 -21.71
CA ILE A 231 -17.94 17.99 -20.39
C ILE A 231 -19.02 18.19 -19.33
N ARG A 232 -20.00 19.09 -19.56
CA ARG A 232 -21.12 19.32 -18.63
C ARG A 232 -21.97 18.08 -18.38
N THR A 233 -22.22 17.31 -19.44
CA THR A 233 -23.00 16.07 -19.36
C THR A 233 -22.29 15.05 -18.47
N ILE A 234 -20.98 14.87 -18.67
CA ILE A 234 -20.16 13.90 -17.93
C ILE A 234 -19.99 14.30 -16.47
N ILE A 235 -19.72 15.59 -16.19
CA ILE A 235 -19.56 16.06 -14.80
C ILE A 235 -20.90 16.27 -14.07
N GLY A 236 -22.03 16.17 -14.78
CA GLY A 236 -23.37 16.34 -14.21
C GLY A 236 -23.69 17.77 -13.75
N GLY A 237 -22.99 18.78 -14.28
CA GLY A 237 -23.08 20.16 -13.80
C GLY A 237 -22.46 21.20 -14.75
N GLU A 238 -22.50 22.47 -14.35
CA GLU A 238 -21.82 23.53 -15.11
C GLU A 238 -20.30 23.43 -14.94
N ILE A 239 -19.55 23.76 -16.00
CA ILE A 239 -18.09 23.86 -15.94
C ILE A 239 -17.74 24.99 -14.96
N PRO A 240 -16.94 24.70 -13.92
CA PRO A 240 -16.57 25.68 -12.89
C PRO A 240 -15.50 26.65 -13.45
N ASN A 241 -14.58 27.11 -12.60
CA ASN A 241 -13.40 27.84 -13.06
C ASN A 241 -12.62 26.98 -14.06
N ARG A 242 -12.34 27.50 -15.27
CA ARG A 242 -11.63 26.78 -16.34
C ARG A 242 -10.23 26.32 -15.92
N LEU A 243 -9.60 27.02 -14.97
CA LEU A 243 -8.28 26.67 -14.42
C LEU A 243 -8.34 25.60 -13.31
N MET A 244 -9.54 25.20 -12.89
CA MET A 244 -9.71 24.11 -11.94
C MET A 244 -9.37 22.78 -12.60
N SER A 245 -8.68 21.90 -11.87
CA SER A 245 -8.46 20.54 -12.34
C SER A 245 -9.77 19.75 -12.29
N VAL A 246 -9.95 18.80 -13.21
CA VAL A 246 -11.11 17.89 -13.20
C VAL A 246 -11.13 17.07 -11.92
N TYR A 247 -9.95 16.71 -11.40
CA TYR A 247 -9.79 16.02 -10.13
C TYR A 247 -10.30 16.84 -8.95
N ASP A 248 -9.88 18.10 -8.82
CA ASP A 248 -10.31 18.99 -7.73
C ASP A 248 -11.82 19.20 -7.76
N TYR A 249 -12.42 19.24 -8.95
CA TYR A 249 -13.87 19.33 -9.10
C TYR A 249 -14.57 18.07 -8.57
N CYS A 250 -14.05 16.90 -8.91
CA CYS A 250 -14.59 15.64 -8.42
C CYS A 250 -14.48 15.54 -6.88
N ALA A 251 -13.31 15.90 -6.34
CA ALA A 251 -13.06 15.93 -4.90
C ALA A 251 -14.00 16.90 -4.15
N GLN A 252 -14.27 18.09 -4.71
CA GLN A 252 -15.17 19.07 -4.09
C GLN A 252 -16.64 18.67 -4.14
N ASN A 253 -17.05 17.92 -5.16
CA ASN A 253 -18.45 17.53 -5.35
C ASN A 253 -18.74 16.09 -4.88
N GLY A 254 -17.76 15.40 -4.29
CA GLY A 254 -17.90 14.00 -3.86
C GLY A 254 -18.16 13.03 -5.02
N LEU A 255 -17.66 13.35 -6.21
CA LEU A 255 -17.81 12.55 -7.42
C LEU A 255 -16.59 11.64 -7.60
N SER A 256 -16.79 10.47 -8.21
CA SER A 256 -15.68 9.57 -8.56
C SER A 256 -14.90 10.12 -9.74
N PHE A 257 -13.63 10.47 -9.52
CA PHE A 257 -12.74 10.93 -10.58
C PHE A 257 -12.48 9.83 -11.61
N GLY A 258 -12.34 8.56 -11.20
CA GLY A 258 -12.06 7.46 -12.13
C GLY A 258 -13.15 7.26 -13.19
N GLY A 259 -14.42 7.34 -12.78
CA GLY A 259 -15.56 7.27 -13.71
C GLY A 259 -15.57 8.46 -14.68
N ILE A 260 -15.44 9.67 -14.15
CA ILE A 260 -15.42 10.91 -14.95
C ILE A 260 -14.21 10.96 -15.90
N LYS A 261 -13.04 10.51 -15.47
CA LYS A 261 -11.82 10.42 -16.28
C LYS A 261 -12.03 9.48 -17.47
N THR A 262 -12.62 8.31 -17.24
CA THR A 262 -12.86 7.32 -18.31
C THR A 262 -13.80 7.89 -19.37
N GLU A 263 -14.89 8.52 -18.95
CA GLU A 263 -15.85 9.14 -19.88
C GLU A 263 -15.25 10.34 -20.62
N LEU A 264 -14.46 11.18 -19.95
CA LEU A 264 -13.80 12.31 -20.61
C LEU A 264 -12.67 11.86 -21.54
N GLN A 265 -11.92 10.82 -21.20
CA GLN A 265 -10.89 10.26 -22.09
C GLN A 265 -11.51 9.76 -23.39
N VAL A 266 -12.68 9.13 -23.35
CA VAL A 266 -13.43 8.73 -24.56
C VAL A 266 -13.76 9.95 -25.45
N GLU A 267 -14.08 11.11 -24.88
CA GLU A 267 -14.31 12.33 -25.66
C GLU A 267 -13.01 12.96 -26.18
N VAL A 268 -11.90 12.86 -25.42
CA VAL A 268 -10.56 13.31 -25.85
C VAL A 268 -10.05 12.47 -27.03
N ASP A 269 -10.25 11.15 -26.99
CA ASP A 269 -9.85 10.22 -28.05
C ASP A 269 -10.67 10.43 -29.34
N LYS A 270 -11.91 10.93 -29.23
CA LYS A 270 -12.74 11.29 -30.41
C LYS A 270 -12.21 12.51 -31.16
N VAL A 271 -11.59 13.44 -30.45
CA VAL A 271 -11.06 14.69 -31.02
C VAL A 271 -9.57 14.60 -31.36
N THR A 272 -8.88 13.59 -30.81
CA THR A 272 -7.45 13.32 -31.04
C THR A 272 -7.26 11.87 -31.54
N PRO A 273 -7.40 11.63 -32.86
CA PRO A 273 -7.29 10.29 -33.45
C PRO A 273 -5.85 9.77 -33.58
#